data_AF-A0A9P6FKJ9-F1
#
_entry.id   AF-A0A9P6FKJ9-F1
#
_cell.length_a   1.000
_cell.length_b   1.000
_cell.length_c   1.000
_cell.angle_alpha   90.00
_cell.angle_beta   90.00
_cell.angle_gamma   90.00
#
_symmetry.space_group_name_H-M   'P 1'
#
loop_
_entity.id
_entity.type
_entity.pdbx_description
1 polymer ?
#
loop_
_entity_poly.entity_id
_entity_poly.type
_entity_poly.pdbx_seq_one_letter_code
_entity_poly.pdbx_strand_id
1 'polypeptide(L)'
;MEATKLAKKGFFSSDPSAFFIIHRAGENGVFSPIYQSPVIRSKSNPIWSEFSIKEIQLCNGDQHRQLKIEIKKFKSNGQHVTIGWTPIFTVADLQSTRMPRTFPISGMPAGTEFLIRRMIVTETPSFLDYLAGGVPLNLVVAIDFTQSNGDPRHTNSLHYKSPSGDNDYTRAIRSVGNILECYDTDKKFPVYGFGAKVNGTVSHCFALNGNPQFPE
;
A
#
# COMPACT_ATOMS: atom_id res chain seq x y z
N MET A 1 -0.05 5.80 -20.99
CA MET A 1 -0.49 4.77 -21.98
C MET A 1 -1.48 5.43 -22.93
N GLU A 2 -1.70 4.89 -24.13
CA GLU A 2 -2.68 5.45 -25.06
C GLU A 2 -3.27 4.39 -25.97
N ALA A 3 -4.36 4.72 -26.65
CA ALA A 3 -4.92 3.90 -27.70
C ALA A 3 -5.19 4.74 -28.95
N THR A 4 -5.14 4.14 -30.12
CA THR A 4 -5.31 4.81 -31.41
C THR A 4 -6.49 4.22 -32.18
N LYS A 5 -7.21 5.08 -32.90
CA LYS A 5 -8.33 4.70 -33.78
C LYS A 5 -9.44 3.88 -33.09
N LEU A 6 -9.72 4.16 -31.81
CA LEU A 6 -10.75 3.45 -31.02
C LEU A 6 -12.21 3.64 -31.51
N ALA A 7 -12.44 4.43 -32.56
CA ALA A 7 -13.79 4.66 -33.09
C ALA A 7 -14.28 3.46 -33.90
N LYS A 8 -15.34 2.78 -33.40
CA LYS A 8 -16.05 1.74 -34.14
C LYS A 8 -17.01 2.39 -35.15
N LYS A 9 -16.98 1.99 -36.42
CA LYS A 9 -17.93 2.44 -37.46
C LYS A 9 -19.37 2.27 -36.95
N GLY A 10 -20.17 3.35 -36.98
CA GLY A 10 -21.60 3.34 -36.63
C GLY A 10 -21.99 4.06 -35.33
N PHE A 11 -21.04 4.58 -34.55
CA PHE A 11 -21.35 5.43 -33.38
C PHE A 11 -21.51 6.90 -33.80
N PHE A 12 -22.75 7.34 -34.08
CA PHE A 12 -23.13 8.76 -34.10
C PHE A 12 -23.23 9.35 -32.67
N SER A 13 -22.46 8.87 -31.70
CA SER A 13 -22.51 9.38 -30.32
C SER A 13 -21.28 10.21 -30.00
N SER A 14 -21.51 11.35 -29.35
CA SER A 14 -20.56 12.18 -28.61
C SER A 14 -19.33 11.43 -28.12
N ASP A 15 -18.15 12.05 -28.29
CA ASP A 15 -16.81 11.60 -27.88
C ASP A 15 -16.83 10.50 -26.82
N PRO A 16 -16.50 9.23 -27.15
CA PRO A 16 -16.58 8.14 -26.19
C PRO A 16 -15.63 8.39 -25.03
N SER A 17 -16.19 8.60 -23.84
CA SER A 17 -15.47 8.47 -22.59
C SER A 17 -14.92 7.05 -22.49
N ALA A 18 -13.59 6.88 -22.42
CA ALA A 18 -12.93 5.59 -22.35
C ALA A 18 -11.99 5.49 -21.15
N PHE A 19 -11.85 4.28 -20.63
CA PHE A 19 -10.85 3.93 -19.62
C PHE A 19 -10.34 2.53 -19.92
N PHE A 20 -9.24 2.15 -19.28
CA PHE A 20 -8.73 0.79 -19.36
C PHE A 20 -8.64 0.15 -17.98
N ILE A 21 -8.63 -1.18 -17.97
CA ILE A 21 -8.43 -2.02 -16.81
C ILE A 21 -7.25 -2.93 -17.10
N ILE A 22 -6.28 -2.98 -16.19
CA ILE A 22 -5.23 -4.01 -16.23
C ILE A 22 -5.76 -5.21 -15.45
N HIS A 23 -5.67 -6.38 -16.06
CA HIS A 23 -6.00 -7.64 -15.42
C HIS A 23 -4.75 -8.49 -15.24
N ARG A 24 -4.69 -9.23 -14.14
CA ARG A 24 -3.65 -10.21 -13.80
C ARG A 24 -4.26 -11.59 -13.72
N ALA A 25 -3.59 -12.60 -14.28
CA ALA A 25 -3.99 -13.99 -14.11
C ALA A 25 -3.77 -14.45 -12.65
N GLY A 26 -4.76 -15.10 -12.06
CA GLY A 26 -4.59 -15.88 -10.83
C GLY A 26 -3.87 -17.20 -11.10
N GLU A 27 -3.65 -18.01 -10.06
CA GLU A 27 -3.01 -19.33 -10.18
C GLU A 27 -3.84 -20.30 -11.03
N ASN A 28 -5.17 -20.16 -11.00
CA ASN A 28 -6.11 -20.90 -11.82
C ASN A 28 -6.22 -20.38 -13.27
N GLY A 29 -5.39 -19.41 -13.67
CA GLY A 29 -5.45 -18.76 -14.98
C GLY A 29 -6.60 -17.76 -15.15
N VAL A 30 -7.45 -17.57 -14.14
CA VAL A 30 -8.56 -16.61 -14.21
C VAL A 30 -8.03 -15.20 -14.02
N PHE A 31 -8.39 -14.30 -14.95
CA PHE A 31 -7.97 -12.91 -14.90
C PHE A 31 -8.85 -12.07 -13.97
N SER A 32 -8.23 -11.40 -13.01
CA SER A 32 -8.88 -10.43 -12.11
C SER A 32 -8.36 -9.01 -12.34
N PRO A 33 -9.21 -7.97 -12.16
CA PRO A 33 -8.79 -6.58 -12.32
C PRO A 33 -7.86 -6.16 -11.18
N ILE A 34 -6.77 -5.47 -11.51
CA ILE A 34 -5.78 -4.96 -10.54
C ILE A 34 -5.56 -3.45 -10.61
N TYR A 35 -5.99 -2.81 -11.70
CA TYR A 35 -5.90 -1.36 -11.88
C TYR A 35 -6.96 -0.89 -12.85
N GLN A 36 -7.55 0.27 -12.57
CA GLN A 36 -8.45 0.97 -13.48
C GLN A 36 -7.93 2.40 -13.70
N SER A 37 -7.85 2.82 -14.96
CA SER A 37 -7.43 4.18 -15.29
C SER A 37 -8.56 5.20 -15.08
N PRO A 38 -8.22 6.50 -14.98
CA PRO A 38 -9.21 7.57 -15.08
C PRO A 38 -9.98 7.50 -16.41
N VAL A 39 -11.24 7.91 -16.36
CA VAL A 39 -12.09 8.03 -17.55
C VAL A 39 -11.68 9.27 -18.34
N ILE A 40 -11.40 9.10 -19.63
CA ILE A 40 -10.98 10.17 -20.53
C ILE A 40 -12.00 10.34 -21.64
N ARG A 41 -12.47 11.57 -21.83
CA ARG A 41 -13.24 11.94 -23.02
C ARG A 41 -12.27 12.14 -24.18
N SER A 42 -12.39 11.32 -25.21
CA SER A 42 -11.59 11.45 -26.44
C SER A 42 -12.41 10.96 -27.62
N LYS A 43 -12.20 11.55 -28.79
CA LYS A 43 -12.85 11.13 -30.04
C LYS A 43 -12.46 9.70 -30.42
N SER A 44 -11.16 9.43 -30.50
CA SER A 44 -10.66 8.14 -30.96
C SER A 44 -9.27 7.78 -30.42
N ASN A 45 -8.57 8.73 -29.80
CA ASN A 45 -7.17 8.57 -29.40
C ASN A 45 -6.99 9.02 -27.93
N PRO A 46 -7.51 8.28 -26.94
CA PRO A 46 -7.32 8.61 -25.53
C PRO A 46 -5.86 8.43 -25.12
N ILE A 47 -5.34 9.40 -24.38
CA ILE A 47 -4.00 9.38 -23.79
C ILE A 47 -4.18 9.48 -22.28
N TRP A 48 -3.83 8.41 -21.57
CA TRP A 48 -3.91 8.35 -20.11
C TRP A 48 -2.62 8.82 -19.47
N SER A 49 -2.76 9.63 -18.41
CA SER A 49 -1.69 10.11 -17.55
C SER A 49 -0.82 8.97 -17.02
N GLU A 50 0.43 9.31 -16.68
CA GLU A 50 1.34 8.39 -15.98
C GLU A 50 0.77 8.00 -14.61
N PHE A 51 1.06 6.77 -14.21
CA PHE A 51 0.68 6.22 -12.92
C PHE A 51 1.75 5.25 -12.42
N SER A 52 1.75 4.99 -11.13
CA SER A 52 2.61 4.00 -10.48
C SER A 52 1.77 2.87 -9.91
N ILE A 53 2.27 1.65 -9.98
CA ILE A 53 1.66 0.45 -9.41
C ILE A 53 2.76 -0.40 -8.78
N LYS A 54 2.51 -0.95 -7.58
CA LYS A 54 3.48 -1.83 -6.91
C LYS A 54 3.61 -3.14 -7.70
N GLU A 55 4.82 -3.68 -7.81
CA GLU A 55 5.07 -4.96 -8.50
C GLU A 55 4.23 -6.10 -7.90
N ILE A 56 4.07 -6.13 -6.58
CA ILE A 56 3.21 -7.12 -5.90
C ILE A 56 1.75 -7.05 -6.36
N GLN A 57 1.22 -5.85 -6.61
CA GLN A 57 -0.13 -5.66 -7.13
C GLN A 57 -0.19 -5.99 -8.62
N LEU A 58 0.83 -5.59 -9.39
CA LEU A 58 0.89 -5.77 -10.83
C LEU A 58 1.00 -7.25 -11.21
N CYS A 59 1.96 -7.97 -10.64
CA CYS A 59 2.33 -9.31 -11.08
C CYS A 59 2.64 -10.29 -9.92
N ASN A 60 2.38 -9.90 -8.67
CA ASN A 60 2.67 -10.71 -7.47
C ASN A 60 4.16 -11.00 -7.27
N GLY A 61 5.04 -10.13 -7.77
CA GLY A 61 6.49 -10.35 -7.77
C GLY A 61 6.97 -11.35 -8.82
N ASP A 62 6.08 -11.87 -9.67
CA ASP A 62 6.39 -12.81 -10.74
C ASP A 62 6.32 -12.08 -12.09
N GLN A 63 7.47 -11.70 -12.64
CA GLN A 63 7.53 -10.93 -13.89
C GLN A 63 7.02 -11.68 -15.13
N HIS A 64 6.85 -13.01 -15.04
CA HIS A 64 6.25 -13.84 -16.08
C HIS A 64 4.74 -14.03 -15.90
N ARG A 65 4.15 -13.43 -14.84
CA ARG A 65 2.71 -13.46 -14.63
C ARG A 65 1.98 -12.79 -15.79
N GLN A 66 0.98 -13.50 -16.31
CA GLN A 66 0.20 -13.04 -17.44
C GLN A 66 -0.67 -11.83 -17.09
N LEU A 67 -0.60 -10.82 -17.97
CA LEU A 67 -1.35 -9.58 -17.92
C LEU A 67 -2.14 -9.38 -19.21
N LYS A 68 -3.25 -8.66 -19.12
CA LYS A 68 -3.94 -8.10 -20.28
C LYS A 68 -4.54 -6.75 -19.94
N ILE A 69 -4.74 -5.92 -20.96
CA ILE A 69 -5.40 -4.63 -20.80
C ILE A 69 -6.75 -4.69 -21.52
N GLU A 70 -7.83 -4.45 -20.79
CA GLU A 70 -9.19 -4.32 -21.32
C GLU A 70 -9.55 -2.84 -21.44
N ILE A 71 -10.03 -2.41 -22.60
CA ILE A 71 -10.48 -1.03 -22.85
C ILE A 71 -12.01 -1.00 -22.80
N LYS A 72 -12.58 -0.08 -22.03
CA LYS A 72 -14.03 0.08 -21.85
C LYS A 72 -14.51 1.46 -22.24
N LYS A 73 -15.70 1.51 -22.84
CA LYS A 73 -16.53 2.71 -22.97
C LYS A 73 -17.26 2.93 -21.66
N PHE A 74 -17.04 4.10 -21.07
CA PHE A 74 -17.77 4.56 -19.90
C PHE A 74 -19.23 4.85 -20.25
N LYS A 75 -20.11 4.52 -19.31
CA LYS A 75 -21.53 4.88 -19.31
C LYS A 75 -21.88 5.38 -17.92
N SER A 76 -22.64 6.47 -17.84
CA SER A 76 -23.03 7.09 -16.57
C SER A 76 -23.91 6.19 -15.70
N ASN A 77 -24.61 5.22 -16.29
CA ASN A 77 -25.43 4.23 -15.59
C ASN A 77 -24.63 3.06 -14.99
N GLY A 78 -23.29 3.11 -15.02
CA GLY A 78 -22.41 2.05 -14.50
C GLY A 78 -22.26 0.82 -15.41
N GLN A 79 -23.11 0.66 -16.43
CA GLN A 79 -23.05 -0.48 -17.36
C GLN A 79 -22.03 -0.23 -18.48
N HIS A 80 -20.76 -0.19 -18.11
CA HIS A 80 -19.66 0.01 -19.05
C HIS A 80 -19.59 -1.10 -20.11
N VAL A 81 -19.17 -0.74 -21.32
CA VAL A 81 -19.13 -1.67 -22.46
C VAL A 81 -17.68 -1.91 -22.88
N THR A 82 -17.28 -3.17 -22.97
CA THR A 82 -15.96 -3.54 -23.48
C THR A 82 -15.83 -3.16 -24.95
N ILE A 83 -14.78 -2.40 -25.26
CA ILE A 83 -14.40 -2.05 -26.64
C ILE A 83 -13.50 -3.16 -27.22
N GLY A 84 -12.53 -3.62 -26.43
CA GLY A 84 -11.60 -4.67 -26.82
C GLY A 84 -10.51 -4.87 -25.77
N TRP A 85 -9.54 -5.74 -26.05
CA TRP A 85 -8.43 -6.04 -25.15
C TRP A 85 -7.13 -6.36 -25.92
N THR A 86 -5.99 -6.14 -25.27
CA THR A 86 -4.67 -6.51 -25.82
C THR A 86 -4.48 -8.03 -25.79
N PRO A 87 -3.58 -8.59 -26.61
CA PRO A 87 -3.00 -9.90 -26.34
C PRO A 87 -2.44 -9.97 -24.92
N ILE A 88 -2.29 -11.20 -24.41
CA ILE A 88 -1.62 -11.44 -23.15
C ILE A 88 -0.14 -11.06 -23.29
N PHE A 89 0.40 -10.42 -22.27
CA PHE A 89 1.82 -10.09 -22.16
C PHE A 89 2.26 -10.20 -20.70
N THR A 90 3.55 -10.07 -20.45
CA THR A 90 4.16 -10.12 -19.12
C THR A 90 5.00 -8.87 -18.85
N VAL A 91 5.40 -8.65 -17.59
CA VAL A 91 6.33 -7.56 -17.26
C VAL A 91 7.69 -7.81 -17.92
N ALA A 92 8.13 -9.08 -17.94
CA ALA A 92 9.36 -9.49 -18.62
C ALA A 92 9.35 -9.15 -20.12
N ASP A 93 8.21 -9.31 -20.81
CA ASP A 93 8.07 -8.91 -22.22
C ASP A 93 8.27 -7.40 -22.42
N LEU A 94 7.76 -6.58 -21.49
CA LEU A 94 7.89 -5.12 -21.55
C LEU A 94 9.31 -4.65 -21.24
N GLN A 95 10.06 -5.38 -20.40
CA GLN A 95 11.45 -5.05 -20.05
C GLN A 95 12.46 -5.52 -21.12
N SER A 96 12.21 -6.67 -21.73
CA SER A 96 13.11 -7.26 -22.73
C SER A 96 12.96 -6.67 -24.13
N THR A 97 11.92 -5.89 -24.39
CA THR A 97 11.65 -5.30 -25.70
C THR A 97 11.87 -3.79 -25.72
N ARG A 98 12.25 -3.26 -26.88
CA ARG A 98 12.42 -1.82 -27.07
C ARG A 98 11.08 -1.10 -26.94
N MET A 99 11.04 -0.07 -26.08
CA MET A 99 9.90 0.82 -25.95
C MET A 99 9.91 1.92 -27.03
N PRO A 100 8.74 2.42 -27.47
CA PRO A 100 7.40 2.10 -26.98
C PRO A 100 6.87 0.75 -27.53
N ARG A 101 5.95 0.12 -26.80
CA ARG A 101 5.36 -1.17 -27.17
C ARG A 101 3.91 -1.02 -27.58
N THR A 102 3.57 -1.57 -28.74
CA THR A 102 2.23 -1.51 -29.34
C THR A 102 1.56 -2.87 -29.33
N PHE A 103 0.27 -2.90 -29.05
CA PHE A 103 -0.57 -4.09 -29.03
C PHE A 103 -1.80 -3.88 -29.93
N PRO A 104 -2.15 -4.84 -30.80
CA PRO A 104 -3.44 -4.78 -31.51
C PRO A 104 -4.58 -4.92 -30.51
N ILE A 105 -5.69 -4.21 -30.72
CA ILE A 105 -6.88 -4.34 -29.87
C ILE A 105 -7.82 -5.39 -30.46
N SER A 106 -7.99 -6.51 -29.74
CA SER A 106 -8.92 -7.59 -30.12
C SER A 106 -10.35 -7.08 -30.19
N GLY A 107 -11.09 -7.46 -31.23
CA GLY A 107 -12.47 -7.01 -31.46
C GLY A 107 -12.60 -5.66 -32.18
N MET A 108 -11.48 -5.07 -32.60
CA MET A 108 -11.42 -3.81 -33.35
C MET A 108 -10.78 -3.99 -34.75
N PRO A 109 -11.05 -3.08 -35.70
CA PRO A 109 -10.42 -3.12 -37.02
C PRO A 109 -8.89 -3.07 -36.95
N ALA A 110 -8.23 -3.65 -37.95
CA ALA A 110 -6.78 -3.61 -38.09
C ALA A 110 -6.25 -2.17 -38.04
N GLY A 111 -5.14 -1.97 -37.33
CA GLY A 111 -4.55 -0.64 -37.08
C GLY A 111 -5.17 0.12 -35.90
N THR A 112 -6.09 -0.49 -35.15
CA THR A 112 -6.50 -0.03 -33.81
C THR A 112 -5.57 -0.63 -32.77
N GLU A 113 -4.85 0.21 -32.03
CA GLU A 113 -3.73 -0.23 -31.21
C GLU A 113 -3.75 0.38 -29.81
N PHE A 114 -3.18 -0.34 -28.85
CA PHE A 114 -2.86 0.15 -27.52
C PHE A 114 -1.34 0.29 -27.38
N LEU A 115 -0.88 1.48 -26.99
CA LEU A 115 0.52 1.82 -26.86
C LEU A 115 0.90 2.04 -25.40
N ILE A 116 1.90 1.28 -24.96
CA ILE A 116 2.64 1.56 -23.73
C ILE A 116 3.86 2.38 -24.15
N ARG A 117 3.82 3.69 -23.88
CA ARG A 117 4.88 4.63 -24.28
C ARG A 117 6.21 4.37 -23.58
N ARG A 118 6.14 4.17 -22.26
CA ARG A 118 7.30 3.98 -21.38
C ARG A 118 6.87 3.16 -20.17
N MET A 119 7.78 2.35 -19.66
CA MET A 119 7.69 1.70 -18.36
C MET A 119 9.01 1.94 -17.65
N ILE A 120 8.96 2.40 -16.40
CA ILE A 120 10.13 2.58 -15.55
C ILE A 120 9.91 1.70 -14.34
N VAL A 121 10.89 0.84 -14.05
CA VAL A 121 10.94 0.09 -12.80
C VAL A 121 11.87 0.83 -11.87
N THR A 122 11.36 1.21 -10.71
CA THR A 122 12.11 1.92 -9.67
C THR A 122 12.13 1.07 -8.41
N GLU A 123 13.31 0.79 -7.91
CA GLU A 123 13.47 0.25 -6.56
C GLU A 123 13.29 1.38 -5.55
N THR A 124 12.53 1.10 -4.49
CA THR A 124 12.37 2.02 -3.36
C THR A 124 13.04 1.41 -2.14
N PRO A 125 13.82 2.19 -1.37
CA PRO A 125 14.42 1.68 -0.15
C PRO A 125 13.38 1.05 0.77
N SER A 126 13.66 -0.18 1.20
CA SER A 126 12.88 -0.88 2.21
C SER A 126 13.13 -0.27 3.60
N PHE A 127 12.28 -0.63 4.56
CA PHE A 127 12.50 -0.28 5.96
C PHE A 127 13.90 -0.70 6.46
N LEU A 128 14.37 -1.89 6.04
CA LEU A 128 15.69 -2.39 6.42
C LEU A 128 16.83 -1.59 5.77
N ASP A 129 16.63 -1.06 4.56
CA ASP A 129 17.63 -0.22 3.91
C ASP A 129 17.83 1.09 4.67
N TYR A 130 16.76 1.65 5.25
CA TYR A 130 16.88 2.81 6.13
C TYR A 130 17.66 2.48 7.41
N LEU A 131 17.37 1.34 8.05
CA LEU A 131 18.09 0.90 9.25
C LEU A 131 19.58 0.63 8.94
N ALA A 132 19.88 -0.07 7.86
CA ALA A 132 21.25 -0.32 7.40
C ALA A 132 21.98 0.98 7.01
N GLY A 133 21.23 1.97 6.52
CA GLY A 133 21.72 3.32 6.24
C GLY A 133 21.97 4.18 7.47
N GLY A 134 21.75 3.65 8.68
CA GLY A 134 22.02 4.35 9.94
C GLY A 134 20.88 5.24 10.42
N VAL A 135 19.66 5.07 9.91
CA VAL A 135 18.49 5.77 10.48
C VAL A 135 18.19 5.20 11.87
N PRO A 136 18.25 6.02 12.94
CA PRO A 136 18.01 5.54 14.29
C PRO A 136 16.53 5.19 14.48
N LEU A 137 16.27 4.09 15.19
CA LEU A 137 14.94 3.68 15.61
C LEU A 137 14.88 3.73 17.15
N ASN A 138 14.15 4.72 17.68
CA ASN A 138 14.07 4.94 19.12
C ASN A 138 12.71 4.46 19.64
N LEU A 139 12.74 3.60 20.66
CA LEU A 139 11.53 3.15 21.34
C LEU A 139 11.19 4.07 22.51
N VAL A 140 9.96 4.59 22.51
CA VAL A 140 9.39 5.35 23.63
C VAL A 140 8.15 4.61 24.13
N VAL A 141 8.04 4.42 25.44
CA VAL A 141 6.93 3.73 26.08
C VAL A 141 6.11 4.73 26.91
N ALA A 142 4.80 4.70 26.78
CA ALA A 142 3.88 5.50 27.61
C ALA A 142 2.81 4.59 28.23
N ILE A 143 2.73 4.58 29.57
CA ILE A 143 1.86 3.68 30.34
C ILE A 143 0.69 4.46 30.94
N ASP A 144 -0.52 3.95 30.74
CA ASP A 144 -1.73 4.51 31.32
C ASP A 144 -1.86 4.14 32.80
N PHE A 145 -1.84 5.13 33.70
CA PHE A 145 -2.05 4.96 35.14
C PHE A 145 -3.41 5.52 35.63
N THR A 146 -4.40 5.65 34.74
CA THR A 146 -5.75 6.07 35.09
C THR A 146 -6.45 5.09 36.02
N GLN A 147 -7.39 5.61 36.81
CA GLN A 147 -8.15 4.85 37.80
C GLN A 147 -8.94 3.66 37.21
N SER A 148 -9.33 3.71 35.93
CA SER A 148 -10.04 2.62 35.24
C SER A 148 -9.26 1.30 35.22
N ASN A 149 -7.94 1.32 35.42
CA ASN A 149 -7.12 0.11 35.53
C ASN A 149 -7.28 -0.63 36.87
N GLY A 150 -7.98 -0.04 37.85
CA GLY A 150 -8.11 -0.58 39.20
C GLY A 150 -6.86 -0.41 40.05
N ASP A 151 -6.98 -0.71 41.34
CA ASP A 151 -5.87 -0.62 42.29
C ASP A 151 -4.89 -1.80 42.11
N PRO A 152 -3.59 -1.55 41.85
CA PRO A 152 -2.61 -2.60 41.56
C PRO A 152 -2.39 -3.60 42.70
N ARG A 153 -2.91 -3.33 43.91
CA ARG A 153 -2.89 -4.27 45.05
C ARG A 153 -3.96 -5.37 44.93
N HIS A 154 -4.92 -5.20 44.04
CA HIS A 154 -6.01 -6.16 43.81
C HIS A 154 -5.75 -6.99 42.57
N THR A 155 -6.07 -8.28 42.65
CA THR A 155 -5.85 -9.27 41.58
C THR A 155 -6.64 -9.00 40.31
N ASN A 156 -7.70 -8.18 40.39
CA ASN A 156 -8.53 -7.77 39.26
C ASN A 156 -8.03 -6.51 38.54
N SER A 157 -6.94 -5.88 39.00
CA SER A 157 -6.36 -4.71 38.34
C SER A 157 -5.56 -5.11 37.11
N LEU A 158 -5.63 -4.28 36.06
CA LEU A 158 -4.78 -4.43 34.87
C LEU A 158 -3.30 -4.15 35.17
N HIS A 159 -3.01 -3.46 36.27
CA HIS A 159 -1.64 -3.21 36.77
C HIS A 159 -1.19 -4.23 37.83
N TYR A 160 -2.02 -5.23 38.15
CA TYR A 160 -1.67 -6.24 39.13
C TYR A 160 -0.40 -6.98 38.72
N LYS A 161 0.54 -7.15 39.65
CA LYS A 161 1.78 -7.91 39.45
C LYS A 161 1.59 -9.30 40.04
N SER A 162 1.17 -10.25 39.21
CA SER A 162 0.99 -11.63 39.66
C SER A 162 2.36 -12.31 39.90
N PRO A 163 2.51 -13.14 40.95
CA PRO A 163 3.66 -14.02 41.09
C PRO A 163 3.78 -15.05 39.96
N SER A 164 2.67 -15.35 39.27
CA SER A 164 2.58 -16.42 38.27
C SER A 164 2.72 -15.96 36.83
N GLY A 165 2.87 -14.66 36.57
CA GLY A 165 2.99 -14.15 35.21
C GLY A 165 2.75 -12.66 35.06
N ASP A 166 2.91 -12.19 33.83
CA ASP A 166 2.78 -10.78 33.47
C ASP A 166 1.33 -10.34 33.33
N ASN A 167 1.08 -9.07 33.63
CA ASN A 167 -0.13 -8.38 33.17
C ASN A 167 0.01 -7.91 31.71
N ASP A 168 -1.09 -7.40 31.15
CA ASP A 168 -1.15 -7.00 29.74
C ASP A 168 -0.16 -5.88 29.38
N TYR A 169 0.07 -4.91 30.28
CA TYR A 169 1.06 -3.86 30.05
C TYR A 169 2.47 -4.45 29.93
N THR A 170 2.84 -5.34 30.85
CA THR A 170 4.16 -5.96 30.87
C THR A 170 4.37 -6.88 29.67
N ARG A 171 3.33 -7.64 29.28
CA ARG A 171 3.34 -8.45 28.04
C ARG A 171 3.54 -7.59 26.81
N ALA A 172 2.80 -6.49 26.68
CA ALA A 172 2.90 -5.58 25.54
C ALA A 172 4.30 -4.95 25.44
N ILE A 173 4.82 -4.42 26.55
CA ILE A 173 6.15 -3.81 26.61
C ILE A 173 7.21 -4.83 26.20
N ARG A 174 7.19 -6.06 26.72
CA ARG A 174 8.16 -7.09 26.33
C ARG A 174 8.02 -7.53 24.88
N SER A 175 6.79 -7.70 24.39
CA SER A 175 6.56 -8.18 23.02
C SER A 175 7.08 -7.19 21.98
N VAL A 176 6.85 -5.89 22.20
CA VAL A 176 7.35 -4.82 21.32
C VAL A 176 8.82 -4.54 21.59
N GLY A 177 9.21 -4.41 22.86
CA GLY A 177 10.56 -4.11 23.30
C GLY A 177 11.59 -5.11 22.80
N ASN A 178 11.34 -6.41 22.97
CA ASN A 178 12.28 -7.46 22.54
C ASN A 178 12.53 -7.46 21.01
N ILE A 179 11.60 -6.93 20.22
CA ILE A 179 11.76 -6.80 18.77
C ILE A 179 12.52 -5.51 18.44
N LEU A 180 12.12 -4.40 19.04
CA LEU A 180 12.63 -3.08 18.67
C LEU A 180 13.97 -2.74 19.33
N GLU A 181 14.25 -3.31 20.50
CA GLU A 181 15.46 -3.00 21.26
C GLU A 181 16.70 -3.26 20.44
N CYS A 182 16.74 -4.28 19.56
CA CYS A 182 17.92 -4.63 18.78
C CYS A 182 18.29 -3.56 17.72
N TYR A 183 17.34 -2.71 17.33
CA TYR A 183 17.52 -1.64 16.35
C TYR A 183 17.87 -0.28 16.97
N ASP A 184 17.72 -0.14 18.29
CA ASP A 184 18.15 1.03 19.03
C ASP A 184 19.67 0.94 19.31
N THR A 185 20.41 2.03 19.06
CA THR A 185 21.88 2.01 19.19
C THR A 185 22.34 2.21 20.63
N ASP A 186 21.68 3.07 21.40
CA ASP A 186 22.13 3.43 22.76
C ASP A 186 21.38 2.67 23.86
N LYS A 187 20.28 1.98 23.49
CA LYS A 187 19.41 1.22 24.41
C LYS A 187 18.84 2.08 25.53
N LYS A 188 18.67 3.38 25.28
CA LYS A 188 18.04 4.32 26.20
C LYS A 188 16.59 4.49 25.80
N PHE A 189 15.68 3.95 26.61
CA PHE A 189 14.26 3.91 26.29
C PHE A 189 13.48 4.84 27.21
N PRO A 190 13.11 6.05 26.75
CA PRO A 190 12.23 6.92 27.52
C PRO A 190 10.94 6.21 27.90
N VAL A 191 10.66 6.15 29.20
CA VAL A 191 9.42 5.56 29.72
C VAL A 191 8.60 6.61 30.47
N TYR A 192 7.39 6.84 29.99
CA TYR A 192 6.45 7.82 30.53
C TYR A 192 5.19 7.15 31.07
N GLY A 193 4.54 7.86 31.99
CA GLY A 193 3.25 7.51 32.53
C GLY A 193 2.30 8.68 32.34
N PHE A 194 1.00 8.41 32.30
CA PHE A 194 -0.03 9.45 32.25
C PHE A 194 -1.28 9.05 33.04
N GLY A 195 -2.08 10.02 33.45
CA GLY A 195 -3.37 9.77 34.09
C GLY A 195 -3.31 9.45 35.58
N ALA A 196 -2.19 9.73 36.25
CA ALA A 196 -2.01 9.52 37.69
C ALA A 196 -1.80 10.84 38.44
N LYS A 197 -2.03 10.81 39.76
CA LYS A 197 -1.57 11.89 40.64
C LYS A 197 -0.12 11.64 41.04
N VAL A 198 0.76 12.55 40.66
CA VAL A 198 2.18 12.55 41.04
C VAL A 198 2.40 13.75 41.95
N ASN A 199 2.95 13.53 43.16
CA ASN A 199 3.13 14.57 44.17
C ASN A 199 1.84 15.38 44.47
N GLY A 200 0.69 14.70 44.49
CA GLY A 200 -0.62 15.29 44.79
C GLY A 200 -1.33 15.95 43.60
N THR A 201 -0.65 16.15 42.47
CA THR A 201 -1.21 16.80 41.28
C THR A 201 -1.42 15.79 40.16
N VAL A 202 -2.54 15.88 39.45
CA VAL A 202 -2.79 15.04 38.27
C VAL A 202 -1.74 15.38 37.20
N SER A 203 -1.05 14.36 36.70
CA SER A 203 -0.09 14.46 35.61
C SER A 203 -0.56 13.65 34.41
N HIS A 204 -0.48 14.28 33.24
CA HIS A 204 -0.79 13.68 31.94
C HIS A 204 0.48 13.23 31.19
N CYS A 205 1.67 13.47 31.75
CA CYS A 205 2.93 12.94 31.25
C CYS A 205 3.98 13.09 32.36
N PHE A 206 4.55 11.99 32.83
CA PHE A 206 5.63 11.99 33.80
C PHE A 206 6.64 10.89 33.47
N ALA A 207 7.93 11.18 33.63
CA ALA A 207 8.96 10.15 33.49
C ALA A 207 8.81 9.11 34.61
N LEU A 208 8.79 7.81 34.27
CA LEU A 208 8.60 6.74 35.25
C LEU A 208 9.74 6.65 36.26
N ASN A 209 10.95 7.00 35.84
CA ASN A 209 12.13 7.06 36.70
C ASN A 209 12.16 8.32 37.60
N GLY A 210 11.19 9.24 37.45
CA GLY A 210 11.10 10.50 38.20
C GLY A 210 12.00 11.63 37.67
N ASN A 211 12.76 11.41 36.60
CA ASN A 211 13.66 12.39 36.00
C ASN A 211 13.20 12.82 34.60
N PRO A 212 12.51 13.96 34.46
CA PRO A 212 12.02 14.42 33.15
C PRO A 212 13.13 14.85 32.19
N GLN A 213 14.34 15.13 32.68
CA GLN A 213 15.48 15.53 31.84
C GLN A 213 16.17 14.33 31.18
N PHE A 214 16.11 13.17 31.84
CA PHE A 214 16.67 11.90 31.39
C PHE A 214 15.64 10.80 31.67
N PRO A 215 14.59 10.68 30.84
CA PRO A 215 13.43 9.82 31.07
C PRO A 215 13.66 8.33 30.77
N GLU A 216 14.85 7.97 30.29
CA GLU A 216 15.29 6.60 30.03
C GLU A 216 15.64 5.77 31.29
#